data_AF-A0A4Q0AX43-F1
#
_entry.id   AF-A0A4Q0AX43-F1
#
_cell.length_a   1.000
_cell.length_b   1.000
_cell.length_c   1.000
_cell.angle_alpha   90.00
_cell.angle_beta   90.00
_cell.angle_gamma   90.00
#
_symmetry.space_group_name_H-M   'P 1'
#
loop_
_entity.id
_entity.type
_entity.pdbx_description
1 polymer ?
#
loop_
_entity_poly.entity_id
_entity_poly.type
_entity_poly.pdbx_seq_one_letter_code
_entity_poly.pdbx_strand_id
1 'polypeptide(L)'
;MTKLCFTILLFFTCFAGNAHPEKPVFPDNFDQVKLVTVYPNPATSFINFEFEGNQNYKNYTLYIFSFIGKKMNDYLVDGTKITVPLDDYYRGMYVYQLRNQNGIIVQSGRFQVVK
;
A
#
# COMPACT_ATOMS: atom_id res chain seq x y z
N MET A 1 -58.34 3.73 10.96
CA MET A 1 -57.17 3.24 10.20
C MET A 1 -56.05 4.29 10.09
N THR A 2 -55.80 5.09 11.13
CA THR A 2 -54.74 6.12 11.13
C THR A 2 -53.68 5.93 12.21
N LYS A 3 -53.92 5.04 13.19
CA LYS A 3 -52.96 4.73 14.27
C LYS A 3 -52.04 3.52 13.97
N LEU A 4 -52.33 2.76 12.92
CA LEU A 4 -51.53 1.58 12.52
C LEU A 4 -50.34 1.95 11.63
N CYS A 5 -50.39 3.08 10.93
CA CYS A 5 -49.28 3.55 10.09
C CYS A 5 -48.17 4.26 10.88
N PHE A 6 -48.45 4.79 12.08
CA PHE A 6 -47.46 5.56 12.85
C PHE A 6 -46.46 4.68 13.60
N THR A 7 -46.79 3.43 13.89
CA THR A 7 -45.92 2.52 14.64
C THR A 7 -44.86 1.83 13.77
N ILE A 8 -45.00 1.88 12.43
CA ILE A 8 -44.05 1.27 11.49
C ILE A 8 -42.89 2.22 11.15
N LEU A 9 -43.04 3.53 11.43
CA LEU A 9 -42.01 4.54 11.13
C LEU A 9 -40.93 4.67 12.23
N LEU A 10 -40.94 3.83 13.27
CA LEU A 10 -40.01 3.94 14.41
C LEU A 10 -38.94 2.83 14.44
N PHE A 11 -38.90 1.97 13.42
CA PHE A 11 -37.96 0.85 13.32
C PHE A 11 -36.98 0.97 12.14
N PHE A 12 -36.73 2.18 11.63
CA PHE A 12 -35.61 2.42 10.71
C PHE A 12 -34.32 2.68 11.51
N THR A 13 -33.84 1.60 12.11
CA THR A 13 -32.41 1.23 12.17
C THR A 13 -31.39 2.37 12.08
N CYS A 14 -31.04 2.94 13.23
CA CYS A 14 -29.71 3.49 13.45
C CYS A 14 -28.85 2.42 14.13
N PHE A 15 -28.47 1.37 13.39
CA PHE A 15 -27.30 0.58 13.75
C PHE A 15 -26.07 1.39 13.33
N ALA A 16 -25.74 2.41 14.12
CA ALA A 16 -24.45 3.09 14.01
C ALA A 16 -23.40 2.12 14.57
N GLY A 17 -23.01 1.14 13.74
CA GLY A 17 -21.81 0.37 13.99
C GLY A 17 -20.66 1.36 13.99
N ASN A 18 -20.12 1.63 15.17
CA ASN A 18 -18.82 2.27 15.30
C ASN A 18 -17.78 1.29 14.75
N ALA A 19 -17.64 1.22 13.44
CA ALA A 19 -16.44 0.71 12.81
C ALA A 19 -15.35 1.73 13.16
N HIS A 20 -14.73 1.56 14.32
CA HIS A 20 -13.43 2.17 14.55
C HIS A 20 -12.51 1.51 13.54
N PRO A 21 -11.99 2.20 12.51
CA PRO A 21 -10.83 1.66 11.83
C PRO A 21 -9.78 1.56 12.92
N GLU A 22 -9.48 0.34 13.37
CA GLU A 22 -8.22 0.09 14.06
C GLU A 22 -7.17 0.68 13.15
N LYS A 23 -6.63 1.86 13.51
CA LYS A 23 -5.43 2.35 12.88
C LYS A 23 -4.47 1.18 13.01
N PRO A 24 -3.94 0.63 11.91
CA PRO A 24 -2.86 -0.32 12.03
C PRO A 24 -1.86 0.34 12.96
N VAL A 25 -1.66 -0.27 14.12
CA VAL A 25 -0.63 0.14 15.06
C VAL A 25 0.64 -0.16 14.29
N PHE A 26 1.15 0.84 13.57
CA PHE A 26 2.49 0.79 13.04
C PHE A 26 3.36 1.00 14.28
N PRO A 27 3.99 -0.05 14.83
CA PRO A 27 4.95 0.19 15.89
C PRO A 27 6.02 1.11 15.29
N ASP A 28 6.23 2.26 15.95
CA ASP A 28 7.38 3.15 15.76
C ASP A 28 8.67 2.48 16.30
N ASN A 29 8.71 1.14 16.30
CA ASN A 29 9.92 0.38 16.49
C ASN A 29 10.66 0.49 15.16
N PHE A 30 11.72 1.30 15.17
CA PHE A 30 12.71 1.39 14.10
C PHE A 30 13.41 0.06 13.79
N ASP A 31 13.09 -1.02 14.53
CA ASP A 31 13.47 -2.41 14.25
C ASP A 31 12.43 -3.14 13.38
N GLN A 32 11.66 -2.44 12.53
CA GLN A 32 10.98 -3.13 11.45
C GLN A 32 12.06 -3.73 10.54
N VAL A 33 12.12 -5.07 10.49
CA VAL A 33 13.03 -5.80 9.59
C VAL A 33 12.82 -5.23 8.19
N LYS A 34 13.83 -4.53 7.69
CA LYS A 34 13.80 -3.93 6.36
C LYS A 34 13.85 -5.06 5.34
N LEU A 35 12.71 -5.32 4.70
CA LEU A 35 12.51 -6.38 3.69
C LEU A 35 12.87 -5.90 2.28
N VAL A 36 12.76 -4.60 2.03
CA VAL A 36 13.02 -3.99 0.72
C VAL A 36 14.02 -2.86 0.84
N THR A 37 15.10 -2.95 0.07
CA THR A 37 16.06 -1.88 -0.17
C THR A 37 15.79 -1.24 -1.53
N VAL A 38 15.73 0.09 -1.57
CA VAL A 38 15.30 0.86 -2.74
C VAL A 38 16.37 1.84 -3.18
N TYR A 39 16.80 1.77 -4.45
CA TYR A 39 17.90 2.59 -4.98
C TYR A 39 17.88 2.71 -6.51
N PRO A 40 18.48 3.77 -7.10
CA PRO A 40 18.94 4.98 -6.41
C PRO A 40 17.76 5.82 -5.91
N ASN A 41 17.98 6.63 -4.89
CA ASN A 41 17.02 7.64 -4.44
C ASN A 41 17.79 8.92 -4.09
N PRO A 42 17.68 10.01 -4.88
CA PRO A 42 16.75 10.20 -6.00
C PRO A 42 17.03 9.35 -7.25
N ALA A 43 15.98 8.97 -7.98
CA ALA A 43 16.03 8.17 -9.20
C ALA A 43 15.82 9.01 -10.47
N THR A 44 16.49 8.64 -11.56
CA THR A 44 16.45 9.39 -12.84
C THR A 44 15.82 8.58 -13.97
N SER A 45 16.31 7.38 -14.24
CA SER A 45 15.85 6.52 -15.35
C SER A 45 15.23 5.20 -14.91
N PHE A 46 15.69 4.66 -13.79
CA PHE A 46 15.16 3.43 -13.20
C PHE A 46 15.23 3.49 -11.68
N ILE A 47 14.48 2.60 -11.03
CA ILE A 47 14.63 2.31 -9.61
C ILE A 47 14.58 0.81 -9.35
N ASN A 48 15.47 0.34 -8.48
CA ASN A 48 15.56 -1.04 -8.05
C ASN A 48 14.88 -1.21 -6.70
N PHE A 49 14.13 -2.31 -6.58
CA PHE A 49 13.61 -2.85 -5.33
C PHE A 49 14.29 -4.19 -5.11
N GLU A 50 15.17 -4.24 -4.12
CA GLU A 50 15.90 -5.44 -3.73
C GLU A 50 15.28 -6.02 -2.47
N PHE A 51 14.93 -7.31 -2.53
CA PHE A 51 14.23 -8.03 -1.48
C PHE A 51 15.19 -8.92 -0.69
N GLU A 52 15.02 -8.98 0.63
CA GLU A 52 15.92 -9.76 1.51
C GLU A 52 15.86 -11.27 1.21
N GLY A 53 16.99 -11.86 0.82
CA GLY A 53 17.04 -13.25 0.32
C GLY A 53 16.69 -14.34 1.34
N ASN A 54 16.59 -14.01 2.63
CA ASN A 54 16.22 -14.96 3.69
C ASN A 54 14.69 -15.14 3.85
N GLN A 55 13.87 -14.40 3.09
CA GLN A 55 12.41 -14.51 3.12
C GLN A 55 11.83 -15.13 1.85
N ASN A 56 10.69 -15.81 2.00
CA ASN A 56 9.92 -16.32 0.88
C ASN A 56 8.85 -15.30 0.47
N TYR A 57 9.09 -14.62 -0.66
CA TYR A 57 8.16 -13.63 -1.22
C TYR A 57 7.19 -14.21 -2.25
N LYS A 58 6.98 -15.54 -2.26
CA LYS A 58 6.01 -16.15 -3.18
C LYS A 58 4.64 -15.51 -2.99
N ASN A 59 4.04 -15.08 -4.11
CA ASN A 59 2.75 -14.38 -4.17
C ASN A 59 2.74 -12.99 -3.51
N TYR A 60 3.89 -12.41 -3.21
CA TYR A 60 3.95 -11.01 -2.82
C TYR A 60 3.83 -10.13 -4.04
N THR A 61 3.33 -8.92 -3.85
CA THR A 61 3.19 -7.95 -4.92
C THR A 61 3.74 -6.61 -4.46
N LEU A 62 4.63 -6.06 -5.27
CA LEU A 62 5.12 -4.70 -5.15
C LEU A 62 4.15 -3.77 -5.86
N TYR A 63 3.54 -2.84 -5.12
CA TYR A 63 2.71 -1.77 -5.67
C TYR A 63 3.47 -0.45 -5.64
N ILE A 64 3.31 0.36 -6.68
CA ILE A 64 3.87 1.70 -6.75
C ILE A 64 2.74 2.70 -7.03
N PHE A 65 2.70 3.76 -6.24
CA PHE A 65 1.73 4.83 -6.34
C PHE A 65 2.44 6.18 -6.50
N SER A 66 1.84 7.08 -7.28
CA SER A 66 2.17 8.50 -7.22
C SER A 66 1.81 9.08 -5.84
N PHE A 67 2.35 10.24 -5.49
CA PHE A 67 2.06 10.90 -4.22
C PHE A 67 0.56 11.18 -3.99
N ILE A 68 -0.22 11.41 -5.06
CA ILE A 68 -1.67 11.64 -4.98
C ILE A 68 -2.49 10.34 -4.89
N GLY A 69 -1.83 9.18 -4.86
CA GLY A 69 -2.48 7.86 -4.71
C GLY A 69 -2.86 7.17 -6.03
N LYS A 70 -2.55 7.74 -7.20
CA LYS A 70 -2.70 7.02 -8.48
C LYS A 70 -1.74 5.82 -8.51
N LYS A 71 -2.25 4.60 -8.71
CA LYS A 71 -1.42 3.40 -8.96
C LYS A 71 -0.66 3.58 -10.29
N MET A 72 0.66 3.46 -10.24
CA MET A 72 1.53 3.53 -11.41
C MET A 72 1.72 2.13 -11.99
N ASN A 73 2.23 1.21 -11.17
CA ASN A 73 2.54 -0.16 -11.56
C ASN A 73 2.37 -1.11 -10.38
N ASP A 74 2.24 -2.40 -10.69
CA ASP A 74 2.35 -3.49 -9.75
C ASP A 74 3.10 -4.67 -10.36
N TYR A 75 3.92 -5.33 -9.53
CA TYR A 75 4.79 -6.43 -9.93
C TYR A 75 4.67 -7.58 -8.94
N LEU A 76 4.49 -8.80 -9.47
CA LEU A 76 4.68 -10.01 -8.65
C LEU A 76 6.16 -10.13 -8.29
N VAL A 77 6.45 -10.50 -7.05
CA VAL A 77 7.83 -10.74 -6.60
C VAL A 77 8.22 -12.16 -6.98
N ASP A 78 9.01 -12.30 -8.04
CA ASP A 78 9.47 -13.58 -8.61
C ASP A 78 10.99 -13.80 -8.49
N GLY A 79 11.72 -12.85 -7.88
CA GLY A 79 13.15 -12.92 -7.64
C GLY A 79 13.61 -12.03 -6.49
N THR A 80 14.92 -11.82 -6.38
CA THR A 80 15.52 -10.97 -5.33
C THR A 80 15.55 -9.49 -5.70
N LYS A 81 15.23 -9.13 -6.95
CA LYS A 81 15.26 -7.75 -7.42
C LYS A 81 14.22 -7.50 -8.51
N ILE A 82 13.52 -6.37 -8.41
CA ILE A 82 12.70 -5.81 -9.49
C ILE A 82 13.30 -4.47 -9.89
N THR A 83 13.54 -4.28 -11.19
CA THR A 83 13.99 -3.00 -11.76
C THR A 83 12.83 -2.36 -12.52
N VAL A 84 12.46 -1.15 -12.13
CA VAL A 84 11.35 -0.41 -12.72
C VAL A 84 11.87 0.74 -13.57
N PRO A 85 11.62 0.76 -14.89
CA PRO A 85 11.91 1.92 -15.73
C PRO A 85 10.97 3.07 -15.37
N LEU A 86 11.48 4.30 -15.42
CA LEU A 86 10.77 5.51 -15.00
C LEU A 86 10.31 6.39 -16.17
N ASP A 87 10.14 5.81 -17.36
CA ASP A 87 9.74 6.55 -18.56
C ASP A 87 8.38 7.24 -18.41
N ASP A 88 7.44 6.56 -17.76
CA ASP A 88 6.08 7.06 -17.49
C ASP A 88 5.94 7.79 -16.14
N TYR A 89 7.07 8.08 -15.47
CA TYR A 89 7.10 8.73 -14.17
C TYR A 89 7.54 10.19 -14.32
N TYR A 90 6.70 11.11 -13.83
CA TYR A 90 7.07 12.52 -13.70
C TYR A 90 7.93 12.76 -12.46
N ARG A 91 8.69 13.86 -12.48
CA ARG A 91 9.40 14.37 -11.30
C ARG A 91 8.45 14.50 -10.11
N GLY A 92 8.83 13.92 -8.97
CA GLY A 92 8.01 13.96 -7.77
C GLY A 92 8.28 12.81 -6.81
N MET A 93 7.48 12.76 -5.75
CA MET A 93 7.52 11.69 -4.76
C MET A 93 6.61 10.54 -5.17
N TYR A 94 7.05 9.33 -4.90
CA TYR A 94 6.30 8.10 -5.10
C TYR A 94 6.36 7.25 -3.84
N VAL A 95 5.34 6.43 -3.66
CA VAL A 95 5.20 5.51 -2.52
C VAL A 95 5.17 4.10 -3.08
N TYR A 96 5.94 3.21 -2.47
CA TYR A 96 5.84 1.78 -2.75
C TYR A 96 5.25 1.05 -1.55
N GLN A 97 4.59 -0.07 -1.84
CA GLN A 97 4.08 -0.99 -0.85
C GLN A 97 4.40 -2.41 -1.27
N LEU A 98 5.05 -3.17 -0.40
CA LEU A 98 5.13 -4.61 -0.51
C LEU A 98 3.92 -5.21 0.20
N ARG A 99 3.10 -5.96 -0.54
CA ARG A 99 1.92 -6.64 -0.01
C ARG A 99 2.11 -8.14 -0.09
N ASN A 100 1.68 -8.87 0.95
CA ASN A 100 1.64 -10.32 0.93
C ASN A 100 0.42 -10.84 0.14
N GLN A 101 0.30 -12.16 0.03
CA GLN A 101 -0.79 -12.85 -0.67
C GLN A 101 -2.21 -12.54 -0.16
N ASN A 102 -2.35 -12.07 1.08
CA ASN A 102 -3.62 -11.67 1.67
C ASN A 102 -3.93 -10.18 1.43
N GLY A 103 -3.07 -9.47 0.69
CA GLY A 103 -3.17 -8.03 0.44
C GLY A 103 -2.71 -7.14 1.60
N ILE A 104 -2.15 -7.72 2.66
CA ILE A 104 -1.65 -6.99 3.82
C ILE A 104 -0.33 -6.31 3.45
N ILE A 105 -0.21 -5.02 3.76
CA ILE A 105 1.02 -4.26 3.59
C ILE A 105 2.02 -4.71 4.65
N VAL A 106 3.10 -5.37 4.22
CA VAL A 106 4.17 -5.84 5.10
C VAL A 106 5.32 -4.84 5.18
N GLN A 107 5.49 -4.01 4.16
CA GLN A 107 6.43 -2.90 4.14
C GLN A 107 5.91 -1.81 3.21
N SER A 108 6.21 -0.55 3.54
CA SER A 108 6.03 0.57 2.64
C SER A 108 7.20 1.54 2.74
N GLY A 109 7.36 2.38 1.73
CA GLY A 109 8.36 3.43 1.75
C GLY A 109 8.16 4.39 0.60
N ARG A 110 9.11 5.32 0.42
CA ARG A 110 9.02 6.37 -0.59
C ARG A 110 10.33 6.54 -1.34
N PHE A 111 10.23 7.02 -2.58
CA PHE A 111 11.37 7.43 -3.39
C PHE A 111 11.04 8.69 -4.19
N GLN A 112 12.08 9.40 -4.61
CA GLN A 112 11.96 10.61 -5.41
C GLN A 112 12.43 10.36 -6.83
N VAL A 113 11.66 10.83 -7.82
CA VAL A 113 12.07 10.89 -9.23
C VAL A 113 12.50 12.31 -9.57
N VAL A 114 13.65 12.47 -10.22
CA VAL A 114 14.27 13.78 -10.55
C VAL A 114 14.65 13.95 -12.02
N LYS A 115 14.04 13.16 -12.91
CA LYS A 115 14.12 13.37 -14.37
C LYS A 115 13.75 14.81 -14.77
#